data_AF-A0A0F3H0D8-F1
#
_entry.id   AF-A0A0F3H0D8-F1
#
_cell.length_a   1.000
_cell.length_b   1.000
_cell.length_c   1.000
_cell.angle_alpha   90.00
_cell.angle_beta   90.00
_cell.angle_gamma   90.00
#
_symmetry.space_group_name_H-M   'P 1'
#
loop_
_entity.id
_entity.type
_entity.pdbx_description
1 polymer ?
#
loop_
_entity_poly.entity_id
_entity_poly.type
_entity_poly.pdbx_seq_one_letter_code
_entity_poly.pdbx_strand_id
1 'polypeptide(L)'
;MNNEDKTKEQLIEELLHAQDALQQAHAKIERLENIQEIYSQENAINVTIIENITTGVWATDEDDVICYANKGMSKIAGVPVNKIVGRHVLTEFPEEMVS
;
A
#
# COMPACT_ATOMS: atom_id res chain seq x y z
N MET A 1 12.01 29.26 31.11
CA MET A 1 13.41 29.63 31.35
C MET A 1 14.08 29.85 30.01
N ASN A 2 14.56 31.06 29.74
CA ASN A 2 15.33 31.35 28.53
C ASN A 2 16.70 30.66 28.61
N ASN A 3 17.30 30.33 27.47
CA ASN A 3 18.65 29.74 27.40
C ASN A 3 19.74 30.63 28.03
N GLU A 4 19.44 31.90 28.31
CA GLU A 4 20.36 32.88 28.89
C GLU A 4 20.65 32.65 30.39
N ASP A 5 19.80 31.90 31.12
CA ASP A 5 19.99 31.60 32.55
C ASP A 5 20.65 30.24 32.84
N LYS A 6 20.99 29.47 31.79
CA LYS A 6 21.55 28.11 31.94
C LYS A 6 23.06 28.13 32.12
N THR A 7 23.59 27.27 32.98
CA THR A 7 25.04 27.09 33.11
C THR A 7 25.60 26.34 31.90
N LYS A 8 26.91 26.43 31.65
CA LYS A 8 27.56 25.73 30.53
C LYS A 8 27.38 24.22 30.63
N GLU A 9 27.39 23.68 31.84
CA GLU A 9 27.21 22.25 32.11
C GLU A 9 25.81 21.77 31.73
N GLN A 10 24.78 22.57 32.05
CA GLN A 10 23.39 22.28 31.68
C GLN A 10 23.20 22.27 30.15
N LEU A 11 23.84 23.22 29.45
CA LEU A 11 23.79 23.26 27.98
C LEU A 11 24.48 22.05 27.34
N ILE A 12 25.58 21.57 27.93
CA ILE A 12 26.29 20.37 27.46
C ILE A 12 25.42 19.12 27.65
N GLU A 13 24.76 18.98 28.80
CA GLU A 13 23.87 17.85 29.09
C GLU A 13 22.67 17.82 28.13
N GLU A 14 22.03 18.97 27.88
CA GLU A 14 20.96 19.09 26.89
C GLU A 14 21.42 18.74 25.47
N LEU A 15 22.62 19.18 25.07
CA LEU A 15 23.20 18.86 23.76
C LEU A 15 23.46 17.36 23.61
N LEU A 16 23.96 16.69 24.66
CA LEU A 16 24.19 15.24 24.64
C LEU A 16 22.87 14.48 24.50
N HIS A 17 21.82 14.88 25.23
CA HIS A 17 20.49 14.29 25.08
C HIS A 17 19.88 14.52 23.70
N ALA A 18 20.04 15.71 23.15
CA ALA A 18 19.58 16.00 21.79
C ALA A 18 20.32 15.17 20.74
N GLN A 19 21.64 14.97 20.91
CA GLN A 19 22.44 14.12 20.03
C GLN A 19 21.99 12.65 20.08
N ASP A 20 21.74 12.11 21.27
CA ASP A 20 21.22 10.74 21.44
C ASP A 20 19.83 10.59 20.80
N ALA A 21 18.93 11.55 21.01
CA ALA A 21 17.61 11.55 20.38
C ALA A 21 17.70 11.60 18.84
N LEU A 22 18.62 12.39 18.28
CA LEU A 22 18.87 12.42 16.83
C LEU A 22 19.38 11.07 16.30
N GLN A 23 20.29 10.43 17.04
CA GLN A 23 20.82 9.12 16.66
C GLN A 23 19.71 8.06 16.66
N GLN A 24 18.85 8.05 17.67
CA GLN A 24 17.69 7.16 17.72
C GLN A 24 16.68 7.45 16.61
N ALA A 25 16.45 8.73 16.28
CA ALA A 25 15.56 9.12 15.20
C ALA A 25 16.07 8.63 13.84
N HIS A 26 17.36 8.77 13.56
CA HIS A 26 17.98 8.26 12.33
C HIS A 26 17.85 6.74 12.20
N ALA A 27 18.18 5.99 13.27
CA ALA A 27 18.02 4.53 13.26
C ALA A 27 16.56 4.10 13.04
N LYS A 28 15.61 4.87 13.58
CA LYS A 28 14.18 4.62 13.36
C LYS A 28 13.78 4.90 11.90
N ILE A 29 14.27 5.98 11.29
CA ILE A 29 14.00 6.33 9.90
C ILE A 29 14.51 5.22 8.97
N GLU A 30 15.76 4.79 9.13
CA GLU A 30 16.35 3.71 8.34
C GLU A 30 15.54 2.41 8.47
N ARG A 31 15.08 2.09 9.68
CA ARG A 31 14.21 0.93 9.89
C ARG A 31 12.87 1.05 9.18
N LEU A 32 12.25 2.24 9.19
CA LEU A 32 10.97 2.47 8.52
C LEU A 32 11.10 2.39 7.00
N GLU A 33 12.18 2.92 6.44
CA GLU A 33 12.48 2.83 5.01
C GLU A 33 12.63 1.36 4.57
N ASN A 34 13.40 0.57 5.32
CA ASN A 34 13.55 -0.86 5.05
C ASN A 34 12.21 -1.62 5.12
N ILE A 35 11.37 -1.32 6.11
CA ILE A 35 10.03 -1.93 6.24
C ILE A 35 9.16 -1.55 5.04
N GLN A 36 9.16 -0.28 4.64
CA GLN A 36 8.40 0.20 3.50
C GLN A 36 8.85 -0.44 2.19
N GLU A 37 10.16 -0.62 2.00
CA GLU A 37 10.71 -1.30 0.84
C GLU A 37 10.25 -2.77 0.78
N ILE A 38 10.32 -3.49 1.89
CA ILE A 38 9.84 -4.88 1.99
C ILE A 38 8.36 -4.98 1.61
N TYR A 39 7.51 -4.11 2.18
CA TYR A 39 6.08 -4.09 1.84
C TYR A 39 5.83 -3.75 0.36
N SER A 40 6.61 -2.83 -0.21
CA SER A 40 6.50 -2.48 -1.63
C SER A 40 6.86 -3.66 -2.52
N GLN A 41 7.93 -4.40 -2.21
CA GLN A 41 8.37 -5.57 -2.95
C GLN A 41 7.34 -6.71 -2.86
N GLU A 42 6.83 -6.99 -1.66
CA GLU A 42 5.80 -8.01 -1.44
C GLU A 42 4.52 -7.68 -2.23
N ASN A 43 4.04 -6.44 -2.15
CA ASN A 43 2.89 -5.99 -2.92
C ASN A 43 3.11 -6.12 -4.44
N ALA A 44 4.29 -5.76 -4.94
CA ALA A 44 4.60 -5.89 -6.36
C ALA A 44 4.58 -7.36 -6.82
N ILE A 45 5.08 -8.30 -6.01
CA ILE A 45 5.02 -9.74 -6.28
C ILE A 45 3.57 -10.21 -6.28
N ASN A 46 2.78 -9.85 -5.26
CA ASN A 46 1.37 -10.24 -5.15
C ASN A 46 0.56 -9.75 -6.35
N VAL A 47 0.69 -8.47 -6.72
CA VAL A 47 0.04 -7.90 -7.90
C VAL A 47 0.49 -8.63 -9.16
N THR A 48 1.79 -8.90 -9.32
CA THR A 48 2.30 -9.62 -10.50
C THR A 48 1.74 -11.03 -10.61
N ILE A 49 1.62 -11.76 -9.50
CA ILE A 49 1.06 -13.11 -9.48
C ILE A 49 -0.42 -13.06 -9.86
N ILE A 50 -1.22 -12.27 -9.14
CA ILE A 50 -2.67 -12.15 -9.39
C ILE A 50 -2.94 -11.69 -10.83
N GLU A 51 -2.11 -10.81 -11.38
CA GLU A 51 -2.29 -10.30 -12.74
C GLU A 51 -1.96 -11.32 -13.82
N ASN A 52 -1.16 -12.34 -13.53
CA ASN A 52 -0.70 -13.31 -14.54
C ASN A 52 -1.26 -14.73 -14.38
N ILE A 53 -1.96 -15.04 -13.29
CA ILE A 53 -2.69 -16.31 -13.17
C ILE A 53 -3.82 -16.43 -14.22
N THR A 54 -4.11 -17.67 -14.64
CA THR A 54 -5.20 -17.96 -15.59
C THR A 54 -6.57 -17.75 -14.96
N THR A 55 -6.70 -17.99 -13.66
CA THR A 55 -7.95 -17.78 -12.91
C THR A 55 -8.33 -16.30 -12.96
N GLY A 56 -9.59 -16.05 -13.30
CA GLY A 56 -10.16 -14.72 -13.21
C GLY A 56 -10.38 -14.33 -11.76
N VAL A 57 -9.94 -13.13 -11.39
CA VAL A 57 -10.18 -12.53 -10.09
C VAL A 57 -10.79 -11.16 -10.30
N TRP A 58 -11.86 -10.86 -9.57
CA TRP A 58 -12.38 -9.50 -9.38
C TRP A 58 -12.63 -9.23 -7.90
N ALA A 59 -12.73 -7.96 -7.55
CA ALA A 59 -13.23 -7.51 -6.25
C ALA A 59 -14.28 -6.41 -6.47
N THR A 60 -15.27 -6.34 -5.59
CA THR A 60 -16.29 -5.30 -5.56
C THR A 60 -16.13 -4.39 -4.35
N ASP A 61 -16.72 -3.20 -4.41
CA ASP A 61 -16.96 -2.37 -3.25
C ASP A 61 -18.25 -2.78 -2.51
N GLU A 62 -18.70 -1.95 -1.57
CA GLU A 62 -19.91 -2.19 -0.76
C GLU A 62 -21.22 -2.12 -1.56
N ASP A 63 -21.21 -1.48 -2.73
CA ASP A 63 -22.35 -1.33 -3.63
C ASP A 63 -22.29 -2.33 -4.80
N ASP A 64 -21.55 -3.44 -4.64
CA ASP A 64 -21.41 -4.49 -5.64
C ASP A 64 -20.79 -4.01 -6.99
N VAL A 65 -20.10 -2.86 -6.98
CA VAL A 65 -19.42 -2.31 -8.15
C VAL A 65 -18.00 -2.87 -8.20
N ILE A 66 -17.61 -3.44 -9.34
CA ILE A 66 -16.29 -4.03 -9.53
C ILE A 66 -15.22 -2.94 -9.47
N CYS A 67 -14.36 -2.99 -8.46
CA CYS A 67 -13.26 -2.03 -8.25
C CYS A 67 -11.90 -2.57 -8.75
N TYR A 68 -11.79 -3.88 -8.95
CA TYR A 68 -10.59 -4.54 -9.47
C TYR A 68 -10.96 -5.75 -10.33
N ALA A 69 -10.24 -5.97 -11.42
CA ALA A 69 -10.26 -7.23 -12.17
C ALA A 69 -8.89 -7.49 -12.80
N ASN A 70 -8.43 -8.74 -12.78
CA ASN A 70 -7.15 -9.13 -13.38
C ASN A 70 -7.26 -9.48 -14.88
N LYS A 71 -6.12 -9.72 -15.55
CA LYS A 71 -6.11 -10.21 -16.95
C LYS A 71 -6.82 -11.54 -17.14
N GLY A 72 -6.77 -12.44 -16.16
CA GLY A 72 -7.51 -13.71 -16.21
C GLY A 72 -9.01 -13.47 -16.42
N MET A 73 -9.57 -12.50 -15.69
CA MET A 73 -10.97 -12.13 -15.79
C MET A 73 -11.30 -11.52 -17.15
N SER A 74 -10.42 -10.65 -17.67
CA SER A 74 -10.59 -10.10 -19.02
C SER A 74 -10.61 -11.18 -20.11
N LYS A 75 -9.79 -12.23 -19.97
CA LYS A 75 -9.79 -13.36 -20.90
C LYS A 75 -11.07 -14.19 -20.81
N ILE A 76 -11.57 -14.44 -19.59
CA ILE A 76 -12.81 -15.20 -19.35
C ILE A 76 -14.02 -14.43 -19.87
N ALA A 77 -14.12 -13.14 -19.53
CA ALA A 77 -15.24 -12.28 -19.92
C ALA A 77 -15.20 -11.87 -21.40
N GLY A 78 -14.07 -12.07 -22.10
CA GLY A 78 -13.89 -11.67 -23.49
C GLY A 78 -13.85 -10.16 -23.74
N VAL A 79 -13.76 -9.35 -22.68
CA VAL A 79 -13.73 -7.87 -22.75
C VAL A 79 -12.56 -7.31 -21.94
N PRO A 80 -12.02 -6.13 -22.29
CA PRO A 80 -10.92 -5.51 -21.55
C PRO A 80 -11.28 -5.17 -20.09
N VAL A 81 -10.30 -5.21 -19.17
CA VAL A 81 -10.49 -4.87 -17.74
C VAL A 81 -11.18 -3.53 -17.52
N ASN A 82 -10.86 -2.50 -18.31
CA ASN A 82 -11.48 -1.18 -18.19
C ASN A 82 -12.97 -1.14 -18.59
N LYS A 83 -13.48 -2.22 -19.20
CA LYS A 83 -14.91 -2.43 -19.47
C LYS A 83 -15.57 -3.28 -18.40
N ILE A 84 -14.80 -3.89 -17.48
CA ILE A 84 -15.28 -4.72 -16.37
C ILE A 84 -15.34 -3.86 -15.10
N VAL A 85 -14.25 -3.15 -14.79
CA VAL A 85 -14.17 -2.24 -13.64
C VAL A 85 -15.18 -1.11 -13.79
N GLY A 86 -15.90 -0.81 -12.70
CA GLY A 86 -16.98 0.17 -12.64
C GLY A 86 -18.36 -0.38 -12.97
N ARG A 87 -18.49 -1.67 -13.31
CA ARG A 87 -19.81 -2.31 -13.50
C ARG A 87 -20.34 -2.89 -12.21
N HIS A 88 -21.65 -2.83 -12.03
CA HIS A 88 -22.35 -3.52 -10.95
C HIS A 88 -22.51 -5.01 -11.27
N VAL A 89 -21.98 -5.89 -10.42
CA VAL A 89 -21.79 -7.31 -10.73
C VAL A 89 -23.10 -8.07 -10.93
N LEU A 90 -24.18 -7.66 -10.23
CA LEU A 90 -25.46 -8.38 -10.25
C LEU A 90 -26.43 -7.91 -11.35
N THR A 91 -26.18 -6.75 -11.96
CA THR A 91 -27.18 -6.09 -12.83
C THR A 91 -26.66 -5.79 -14.22
N GLU A 92 -25.34 -5.75 -14.40
CA GLU A 92 -24.73 -5.32 -15.67
C GLU A 92 -23.93 -6.43 -16.39
N PHE A 93 -23.97 -7.65 -15.86
CA PHE A 93 -23.40 -8.84 -16.51
C PHE A 93 -24.48 -9.66 -17.23
N PRO A 94 -24.23 -10.09 -18.48
CA PRO A 94 -25.15 -10.97 -19.21
C PRO A 94 -25.30 -12.34 -18.50
N GLU A 95 -26.50 -12.92 -18.55
CA GLU A 95 -26.79 -14.27 -18.02
C GLU A 95 -25.83 -15.34 -18.57
N GLU A 96 -25.29 -15.13 -19.77
CA GLU A 96 -24.33 -15.99 -20.47
C GLU A 96 -22.97 -16.17 -19.74
N MET A 97 -22.69 -15.37 -18.71
CA MET A 97 -21.48 -15.50 -17.89
C MET A 97 -21.65 -16.38 -16.64
N VAL A 98 -22.85 -16.90 -16.39
CA VAL A 98 -23.12 -17.86 -15.31
C VAL A 98 -23.19 -19.27 -15.92
N SER A 99 -22.10 -20.02 -15.80
CA SER A 99 -22.05 -21.46 -16.11
C SER A 99 -22.73 -22.28 -15.02
#